data_AF-A0A7V6A0X1-F1
#
_entry.id   AF-A0A7V6A0X1-F1
#
_cell.length_a   1.000
_cell.length_b   1.000
_cell.length_c   1.000
_cell.angle_alpha   90.00
_cell.angle_beta   90.00
_cell.angle_gamma   90.00
#
_symmetry.space_group_name_H-M   'P 1'
#
loop_
_entity.id
_entity.type
_entity.pdbx_description
1 polymer ?
#
loop_
_entity_poly.entity_id
_entity_poly.type
_entity_poly.pdbx_seq_one_letter_code
_entity_poly.pdbx_strand_id
1 'polypeptide(L)'
;MRWQQFTGPVMAKGMEDTALYVHIPLASLNEVGGSLQAVSPEQLHHYNQERLLAWPYGLNATSTHDTKRSEDVRARIQVLSEIPDTWEACLRRWSALNESKKRLVGGLMVPCRNQEYLLYQTLIGTWPLSAGERADFTERLKAYVLKAAREAKVHTRWIRPNLEHEAALTAFVETILDETGDN
;
A
#
# COMPACT_ATOMS: atom_id res chain seq x y z
N MET A 1 24.46 1.99 -26.43
CA MET A 1 24.01 0.93 -25.51
C MET A 1 24.05 1.30 -24.02
N ARG A 2 24.95 2.16 -23.52
CA ARG A 2 24.98 2.55 -22.09
C ARG A 2 23.65 3.13 -21.56
N TRP A 3 22.96 3.96 -22.35
CA TRP A 3 21.68 4.55 -21.95
C TRP A 3 20.61 3.50 -21.57
N GLN A 4 20.51 2.41 -22.33
CA GLN A 4 19.52 1.33 -22.10
C GLN A 4 19.77 0.57 -20.79
N GLN A 5 20.98 0.62 -20.23
CA GLN A 5 21.29 0.01 -18.93
C GLN A 5 20.74 0.85 -17.76
N PHE A 6 20.47 2.14 -17.96
CA PHE A 6 19.96 3.04 -16.93
C PHE A 6 18.44 3.20 -16.96
N THR A 7 17.79 3.00 -18.12
CA THR A 7 16.34 3.22 -18.27
C THR A 7 15.52 2.29 -17.37
N GLY A 8 15.90 1.02 -17.24
CA GLY A 8 15.24 0.06 -16.33
C GLY A 8 15.32 0.48 -14.86
N PRO A 9 16.52 0.71 -14.30
CA PRO A 9 16.68 1.20 -12.92
C PRO A 9 15.97 2.52 -12.65
N VAL A 10 15.96 3.46 -13.59
CA VAL A 10 15.24 4.73 -13.45
C VAL A 10 13.73 4.49 -13.33
N MET A 11 13.17 3.62 -14.17
CA MET A 11 11.76 3.23 -14.11
C MET A 11 11.45 2.56 -12.75
N ALA A 12 12.22 1.55 -12.35
CA ALA A 12 11.98 0.82 -11.11
C ALA A 12 12.07 1.73 -9.86
N LYS A 13 13.13 2.54 -9.74
CA LYS A 13 13.31 3.42 -8.58
C LYS A 13 12.33 4.59 -8.56
N GLY A 14 11.95 5.11 -9.73
CA GLY A 14 11.03 6.24 -9.86
C GLY A 14 9.56 5.84 -9.75
N MET A 15 9.16 4.81 -10.48
CA MET A 15 7.78 4.32 -10.50
C MET A 15 7.51 3.40 -9.31
N GLU A 16 8.15 2.23 -9.28
CA GLU A 16 7.80 1.15 -8.37
C GLU A 16 8.16 1.44 -6.91
N ASP A 17 9.30 2.10 -6.67
CA ASP A 17 9.80 2.42 -5.32
C ASP A 17 9.55 3.88 -4.91
N THR A 18 8.77 4.65 -5.67
CA THR A 18 8.38 6.01 -5.26
C THR A 18 6.95 6.34 -5.65
N ALA A 19 6.64 6.42 -6.94
CA ALA A 19 5.32 6.86 -7.41
C ALA A 19 4.17 5.98 -6.89
N LEU A 20 4.39 4.66 -6.82
CA LEU A 20 3.42 3.70 -6.26
C LEU A 20 3.13 3.91 -4.76
N TYR A 21 3.97 4.65 -4.03
CA TYR A 21 3.75 5.02 -2.63
C TYR A 21 3.24 6.47 -2.47
N VAL A 22 3.04 7.20 -3.57
CA VAL A 22 2.57 8.60 -3.57
C VAL A 22 1.15 8.68 -4.09
N HIS A 23 0.86 8.12 -5.27
CA HIS A 23 -0.48 8.14 -5.86
C HIS A 23 -1.20 6.82 -5.58
N ILE A 24 -2.14 6.82 -4.62
CA ILE A 24 -2.72 5.61 -4.04
C ILE A 24 -4.25 5.63 -4.14
N PRO A 25 -4.85 5.71 -5.35
CA PRO A 25 -6.31 5.69 -5.49
C PRO A 25 -6.89 4.38 -4.95
N LEU A 26 -6.27 3.25 -5.32
CA LEU A 26 -6.58 1.90 -4.84
C LEU A 26 -5.29 1.07 -4.79
N ALA A 27 -4.82 0.74 -3.59
CA ALA A 27 -3.49 0.18 -3.34
C ALA A 27 -3.27 -1.22 -3.94
N SER A 28 -4.35 -1.95 -4.30
CA SER A 28 -4.27 -3.22 -5.03
C SER A 28 -3.75 -3.06 -6.46
N LEU A 29 -3.88 -1.87 -7.06
CA LEU A 29 -3.38 -1.56 -8.41
C LEU A 29 -1.91 -1.13 -8.40
N ASN A 30 -1.38 -0.76 -7.23
CA ASN A 30 -0.02 -0.25 -7.06
C ASN A 30 0.97 -1.41 -6.89
N GLU A 31 1.25 -2.11 -7.99
CA GLU A 31 2.08 -3.32 -8.05
C GLU A 31 3.18 -3.25 -9.12
N VAL A 32 4.23 -4.06 -8.99
CA VAL A 32 5.31 -4.22 -9.97
C VAL A 32 4.72 -4.65 -11.32
N GLY A 33 5.00 -3.88 -12.37
CA GLY A 33 4.41 -4.08 -13.70
C GLY A 33 2.90 -3.80 -13.80
N GLY A 34 2.27 -3.24 -12.75
CA GLY A 34 0.84 -2.94 -12.70
C GLY A 34 0.44 -1.70 -13.51
N SER A 35 -0.86 -1.59 -13.79
CA SER A 35 -1.50 -0.45 -14.44
C SER A 35 -2.72 -0.01 -13.64
N LEU A 36 -3.02 1.29 -13.68
CA LEU A 36 -4.24 1.85 -13.06
C LEU A 36 -5.50 1.65 -13.93
N GLN A 37 -5.34 1.10 -15.14
CA GLN A 37 -6.45 0.89 -16.06
C GLN A 37 -7.17 -0.44 -15.78
N ALA A 38 -8.49 -0.38 -15.67
CA ALA A 38 -9.32 -1.58 -15.60
C ALA A 38 -9.30 -2.34 -16.93
N VAL A 39 -9.43 -3.68 -16.84
CA VAL A 39 -9.40 -4.59 -17.99
C VAL A 39 -10.72 -5.35 -18.05
N SER A 40 -11.36 -5.35 -19.23
CA SER A 40 -12.57 -6.13 -19.50
C SER A 40 -12.25 -7.62 -19.71
N PRO A 41 -13.23 -8.53 -19.53
CA PRO A 41 -13.04 -9.95 -19.86
C PRO A 41 -12.57 -10.17 -21.30
N GLU A 42 -13.06 -9.39 -22.26
CA GLU A 42 -12.69 -9.49 -23.68
C GLU A 42 -11.21 -9.14 -23.90
N GLN A 43 -10.74 -8.05 -23.28
CA GLN A 43 -9.33 -7.67 -23.34
C GLN A 43 -8.43 -8.73 -22.69
N LEU A 44 -8.86 -9.34 -21.57
CA LEU A 44 -8.14 -10.43 -20.93
C LEU A 44 -8.06 -11.67 -21.84
N HIS A 45 -9.16 -12.06 -22.48
CA HIS A 45 -9.17 -13.18 -23.42
C HIS A 45 -8.28 -12.93 -24.63
N HIS A 46 -8.29 -11.71 -25.16
CA HIS A 46 -7.41 -11.32 -26.25
C HIS A 46 -5.93 -11.40 -25.84
N TYR A 47 -5.57 -10.85 -24.69
CA TYR A 47 -4.21 -10.94 -24.14
C TYR A 47 -3.75 -12.40 -23.95
N ASN A 48 -4.64 -13.29 -23.50
CA ASN A 48 -4.32 -14.71 -23.35
C ASN A 48 -4.03 -15.39 -24.70
N GLN A 49 -4.74 -15.02 -25.76
CA GLN A 49 -4.48 -15.52 -27.13
C GLN A 49 -3.12 -15.04 -27.65
N GLU A 50 -2.81 -13.74 -27.49
CA GLU A 50 -1.50 -13.18 -27.88
C GLU A 50 -0.35 -13.86 -27.14
N ARG A 51 -0.49 -14.07 -25.82
CA ARG A 51 0.51 -14.78 -25.03
C ARG A 51 0.72 -16.21 -25.46
N LEU A 52 -0.33 -16.94 -25.83
CA LEU A 52 -0.20 -18.32 -26.33
C LEU A 52 0.63 -18.38 -27.62
N LEU A 53 0.51 -17.38 -28.49
CA LEU A 53 1.25 -17.32 -29.75
C LEU A 53 2.72 -16.93 -29.55
N ALA A 54 2.99 -15.95 -28.67
CA ALA A 54 4.34 -15.40 -28.51
C ALA A 54 5.17 -16.09 -27.40
N TRP A 55 4.55 -16.48 -26.29
CA TRP A 55 5.22 -17.02 -25.09
C TRP A 55 4.38 -18.13 -24.41
N PRO A 56 4.13 -19.28 -25.08
CA PRO A 56 3.25 -20.34 -24.59
C PRO A 56 3.69 -20.97 -23.26
N TYR A 57 4.98 -20.85 -22.91
CA TYR A 57 5.55 -21.39 -21.66
C TYR A 57 5.87 -20.30 -20.63
N GLY A 58 5.38 -19.08 -20.82
CA GLY A 58 5.60 -17.99 -19.87
C GLY A 58 4.85 -18.23 -18.55
N LEU A 59 5.45 -17.80 -17.44
CA LEU A 59 4.84 -17.93 -16.12
C LEU A 59 3.58 -17.04 -16.00
N ASN A 60 2.58 -17.53 -15.26
CA ASN A 60 1.44 -16.75 -14.77
C ASN A 60 1.61 -16.58 -13.26
N ALA A 61 2.25 -15.49 -12.85
CA ALA A 61 2.51 -15.21 -11.45
C ALA A 61 1.43 -14.29 -10.85
N THR A 62 0.98 -14.62 -9.65
CA THR A 62 0.05 -13.82 -8.86
C THR A 62 0.73 -13.23 -7.62
N SER A 63 1.73 -13.90 -7.07
CA SER A 63 2.57 -13.41 -5.97
C SER A 63 4.03 -13.79 -6.20
N THR A 64 4.96 -12.90 -5.84
CA THR A 64 6.41 -13.16 -5.90
C THR A 64 7.09 -12.61 -4.66
N HIS A 65 8.39 -12.87 -4.49
CA HIS A 65 9.18 -12.28 -3.41
C HIS A 65 9.34 -10.76 -3.53
N ASP A 66 9.12 -10.20 -4.74
CA ASP A 66 9.26 -8.77 -5.02
C ASP A 66 7.91 -8.04 -5.15
N THR A 67 6.77 -8.76 -5.18
CA THR A 67 5.47 -8.09 -5.21
C THR A 67 5.29 -7.19 -3.99
N LYS A 68 4.72 -5.99 -4.18
CA LYS A 68 4.49 -5.04 -3.09
C LYS A 68 3.49 -5.57 -2.07
N ARG A 69 2.53 -6.38 -2.53
CA ARG A 69 1.50 -7.08 -1.73
C ARG A 69 1.20 -8.45 -2.33
N SER A 70 0.85 -9.45 -1.53
CA SER A 70 0.41 -10.76 -2.05
C SER A 70 -0.94 -10.69 -2.76
N GLU A 71 -1.27 -11.70 -3.56
CA GLU A 71 -2.53 -11.78 -4.29
C GLU A 71 -3.77 -11.64 -3.40
N ASP A 72 -3.81 -12.31 -2.24
CA ASP A 72 -4.95 -12.25 -1.33
C ASP A 72 -5.14 -10.85 -0.73
N VAL A 73 -4.04 -10.17 -0.40
CA VAL A 73 -4.08 -8.79 0.10
C VAL A 73 -4.63 -7.87 -0.98
N ARG A 74 -4.20 -8.04 -2.24
CA ARG A 74 -4.72 -7.24 -3.36
C ARG A 74 -6.19 -7.56 -3.64
N ALA A 75 -6.60 -8.83 -3.59
CA ALA A 75 -7.99 -9.24 -3.77
C ALA A 75 -8.92 -8.62 -2.73
N ARG A 76 -8.54 -8.62 -1.45
CA ARG A 76 -9.32 -7.96 -0.38
C ARG A 76 -9.46 -6.46 -0.59
N ILE A 77 -8.36 -5.78 -0.95
CA ILE A 77 -8.40 -4.33 -1.22
C ILE A 77 -9.23 -4.03 -2.47
N GLN A 78 -9.20 -4.89 -3.49
CA GLN A 78 -9.90 -4.65 -4.76
C GLN A 78 -11.42 -4.50 -4.58
N VAL A 79 -12.02 -5.21 -3.61
CA VAL A 79 -13.46 -5.13 -3.28
C VAL A 79 -13.88 -3.71 -2.92
N LEU A 80 -12.98 -2.85 -2.43
CA LEU A 80 -13.30 -1.45 -2.14
C LEU A 80 -13.79 -0.68 -3.38
N SER A 81 -13.41 -1.12 -4.58
CA SER A 81 -13.90 -0.54 -5.84
C SER A 81 -15.36 -0.87 -6.13
N GLU A 82 -15.92 -1.90 -5.51
CA GLU A 82 -17.32 -2.32 -5.67
C GLU A 82 -18.26 -1.63 -4.67
N ILE A 83 -17.72 -1.07 -3.57
CA ILE A 83 -18.47 -0.43 -2.49
C ILE A 83 -17.94 0.98 -2.14
N PRO A 84 -17.78 1.90 -3.12
CA PRO A 84 -17.11 3.19 -2.91
C PRO A 84 -17.80 4.07 -1.86
N ASP A 85 -19.13 4.10 -1.82
CA ASP A 85 -19.88 4.92 -0.86
C ASP A 85 -19.69 4.43 0.58
N THR A 86 -19.76 3.11 0.79
CA THR A 86 -19.49 2.47 2.08
C THR A 86 -18.05 2.72 2.50
N TRP A 87 -17.11 2.60 1.56
CA TRP A 87 -15.70 2.86 1.81
C TRP A 87 -15.45 4.30 2.25
N GLU A 88 -16.04 5.28 1.55
CA GLU A 88 -15.95 6.69 1.90
C GLU A 88 -16.52 6.97 3.30
N ALA A 89 -17.68 6.39 3.64
CA ALA A 89 -18.29 6.54 4.95
C ALA A 89 -17.37 6.01 6.07
N CYS A 90 -16.75 4.84 5.86
CA CYS A 90 -15.78 4.26 6.79
C CYS A 90 -14.56 5.16 6.98
N LEU A 91 -13.98 5.68 5.91
CA LEU A 91 -12.84 6.61 5.97
C LEU A 91 -13.16 7.85 6.80
N ARG A 92 -14.30 8.50 6.54
CA ARG A 92 -14.72 9.71 7.26
C ARG A 92 -14.90 9.41 8.75
N ARG A 93 -15.54 8.28 9.06
CA ARG A 93 -15.75 7.83 10.45
C ARG A 93 -14.43 7.55 11.15
N TRP A 94 -13.55 6.73 10.57
CA TRP A 94 -12.29 6.36 11.20
C TRP A 94 -11.35 7.55 11.34
N SER A 95 -11.30 8.44 10.35
CA SER A 95 -10.49 9.66 10.44
C SER A 95 -10.97 10.57 11.57
N ALA A 96 -12.29 10.74 11.74
CA ALA A 96 -12.84 11.50 12.87
C ALA A 96 -12.54 10.85 14.23
N LEU A 97 -12.70 9.52 14.34
CA LEU A 97 -12.40 8.77 15.58
C LEU A 97 -10.93 8.85 15.96
N ASN A 98 -10.04 8.86 14.97
CA ASN A 98 -8.60 8.84 15.18
C ASN A 98 -7.95 10.22 15.18
N GLU A 99 -8.71 11.31 15.01
CA GLU A 99 -8.15 12.67 14.89
C GLU A 99 -7.36 13.08 16.14
N SER A 100 -7.87 12.77 17.34
CA SER A 100 -7.20 13.05 18.62
C SER A 100 -5.94 12.21 18.85
N LYS A 101 -5.77 11.12 18.10
CA LYS A 101 -4.61 10.21 18.19
C LYS A 101 -3.44 10.68 17.33
N LYS A 102 -3.66 11.64 16.43
CA LYS A 102 -2.63 12.20 15.56
C LYS A 102 -1.75 13.18 16.33
N ARG A 103 -0.50 13.31 15.93
CA ARG A 103 0.47 14.26 16.51
C ARG A 103 0.88 15.31 15.50
N LEU A 104 1.08 16.55 15.96
CA LEU A 104 1.64 17.62 15.15
C LEU A 104 3.17 17.53 15.16
N VAL A 105 3.78 17.23 14.01
CA VAL A 105 5.25 17.17 13.83
C VAL A 105 5.63 18.11 12.70
N GLY A 106 6.51 19.08 12.98
CA GLY A 106 6.96 20.03 11.96
C GLY A 106 5.83 20.81 11.26
N GLY A 107 4.72 21.07 11.96
CA GLY A 107 3.54 21.76 11.40
C GLY A 107 2.60 20.87 10.59
N LEU A 108 2.81 19.55 10.56
CA LEU A 108 1.96 18.59 9.87
C LEU A 108 1.36 17.59 10.86
N MET A 109 0.06 17.31 10.72
CA MET A 109 -0.57 16.20 11.45
C MET A 109 -0.05 14.87 10.88
N VAL A 110 0.37 13.97 11.76
CA VAL A 110 0.91 12.65 11.43
C VAL A 110 -0.03 11.56 11.96
N PRO A 111 -0.46 10.60 11.11
CA PRO A 111 -0.25 10.53 9.66
C PRO A 111 -0.92 11.68 8.89
N CYS A 112 -0.33 12.08 7.76
CA CYS A 112 -1.03 12.95 6.82
C CYS A 112 -2.13 12.16 6.09
N ARG A 113 -3.07 12.85 5.43
CA ARG A 113 -4.25 12.19 4.79
C ARG A 113 -3.89 11.04 3.85
N ASN A 114 -2.84 11.18 3.04
CA ASN A 114 -2.43 10.13 2.11
C ASN A 114 -1.81 8.91 2.83
N GLN A 115 -1.03 9.15 3.89
CA GLN A 115 -0.46 8.08 4.72
C GLN A 115 -1.56 7.32 5.48
N GLU A 116 -2.54 8.06 6.02
CA GLU A 116 -3.70 7.49 6.71
C GLU A 116 -4.57 6.68 5.74
N TYR A 117 -4.79 7.17 4.52
CA TYR A 117 -5.54 6.47 3.49
C TYR A 117 -4.89 5.14 3.07
N LEU A 118 -3.57 5.14 2.86
CA LEU A 118 -2.81 3.91 2.60
C LEU A 118 -2.89 2.95 3.78
N LEU A 119 -2.74 3.45 5.01
CA LEU A 119 -2.82 2.64 6.23
C LEU A 119 -4.15 1.91 6.33
N TYR A 120 -5.29 2.59 6.11
CA TYR A 120 -6.60 1.93 6.17
C TYR A 120 -6.79 0.87 5.08
N GLN A 121 -6.33 1.10 3.85
CA GLN A 121 -6.36 0.07 2.81
C GLN A 121 -5.46 -1.12 3.17
N THR A 122 -4.27 -0.87 3.71
CA THR A 122 -3.38 -1.94 4.18
C THR A 122 -4.02 -2.75 5.30
N LEU A 123 -4.64 -2.09 6.28
CA LEU A 123 -5.37 -2.78 7.37
C LEU A 123 -6.44 -3.72 6.82
N ILE A 124 -7.28 -3.25 5.88
CA ILE A 124 -8.30 -4.10 5.25
C ILE A 124 -7.67 -5.27 4.50
N GLY A 125 -6.60 -5.01 3.74
CA GLY A 125 -5.90 -6.04 2.97
C GLY A 125 -5.21 -7.09 3.84
N THR A 126 -4.68 -6.71 5.00
CA THR A 126 -3.83 -7.59 5.81
C THR A 126 -4.45 -8.01 7.14
N TRP A 127 -5.69 -7.61 7.44
CA TRP A 127 -6.30 -7.89 8.75
C TRP A 127 -6.22 -9.39 9.10
N PRO A 128 -5.77 -9.74 10.32
CA PRO A 128 -5.66 -11.14 10.76
C PRO A 128 -7.03 -11.82 10.74
N LEU A 129 -7.13 -13.02 10.17
CA LEU A 129 -8.36 -13.81 10.18
C LEU A 129 -8.40 -14.80 11.35
N SER A 130 -7.25 -15.04 11.99
CA SER A 130 -7.15 -15.94 13.15
C SER A 130 -6.38 -15.29 14.29
N ALA A 131 -6.61 -15.79 15.52
CA ALA A 131 -5.91 -15.31 16.70
C ALA A 131 -4.38 -15.51 16.62
N GLY A 132 -3.93 -16.58 15.95
CA GLY A 132 -2.50 -16.88 15.78
C GLY A 132 -1.76 -15.87 14.88
N GLU A 133 -2.46 -15.24 13.93
CA GLU A 133 -1.92 -14.20 13.05
C GLU A 133 -1.84 -12.82 13.72
N ARG A 134 -2.39 -12.67 14.92
CA ARG A 134 -2.47 -11.38 15.62
C ARG A 134 -1.19 -11.05 16.41
N ALA A 135 -0.45 -12.06 16.86
CA ALA A 135 0.64 -11.91 17.82
C ALA A 135 1.77 -10.95 17.36
N ASP A 136 2.03 -10.84 16.06
CA ASP A 136 3.06 -9.97 15.49
C ASP A 136 2.50 -8.90 14.52
N PHE A 137 1.17 -8.80 14.41
CA PHE A 137 0.52 -7.99 13.38
C PHE A 137 0.88 -6.51 13.51
N THR A 138 0.83 -5.96 14.72
CA THR A 138 1.16 -4.56 14.99
C THR A 138 2.60 -4.23 14.59
N GLU A 139 3.57 -5.10 14.90
CA GLU A 139 4.97 -4.90 14.54
C GLU A 139 5.18 -4.96 13.02
N ARG A 140 4.54 -5.93 12.35
CA ARG A 140 4.60 -6.04 10.89
C ARG A 140 4.00 -4.82 10.19
N LEU A 141 2.88 -4.31 10.71
CA LEU A 141 2.23 -3.12 10.18
C LEU A 141 3.09 -1.86 10.39
N LYS A 142 3.68 -1.69 11.59
CA LYS A 142 4.63 -0.61 11.86
C LYS A 142 5.81 -0.63 10.88
N ALA A 143 6.43 -1.79 10.70
CA ALA A 143 7.54 -1.95 9.75
C ALA A 143 7.11 -1.58 8.32
N TYR A 144 5.91 -2.00 7.90
CA TYR A 144 5.37 -1.66 6.59
C TYR A 144 5.13 -0.16 6.42
N VAL A 145 4.47 0.52 7.37
CA VAL A 145 4.17 1.95 7.23
C VAL A 145 5.42 2.81 7.20
N LEU A 146 6.47 2.43 7.96
CA LEU A 146 7.76 3.10 7.91
C LEU A 146 8.44 2.90 6.56
N LYS A 147 8.44 1.68 6.02
CA LYS A 147 8.94 1.39 4.68
C LYS A 147 8.19 2.23 3.63
N ALA A 148 6.86 2.20 3.64
CA ALA A 148 6.03 2.94 2.71
C ALA A 148 6.28 4.45 2.78
N ALA A 149 6.38 5.02 3.98
CA ALA A 149 6.67 6.44 4.17
C ALA A 149 8.06 6.83 3.64
N ARG A 150 9.08 5.98 3.85
CA ARG A 150 10.44 6.19 3.32
C ARG A 150 10.53 6.02 1.82
N GLU A 151 9.78 5.09 1.22
CA GLU A 151 9.71 4.92 -0.24
C GLU A 151 8.99 6.09 -0.92
N ALA A 152 7.92 6.62 -0.31
CA ALA A 152 7.24 7.81 -0.81
C ALA A 152 8.15 9.06 -0.85
N LYS A 153 9.14 9.14 0.06
CA LYS A 153 10.14 10.24 0.15
C LYS A 153 9.54 11.64 0.41
N VAL A 154 8.25 11.73 0.77
CA VAL A 154 7.53 12.99 1.01
C VAL A 154 7.91 13.61 2.36
N HIS A 155 7.81 12.83 3.45
CA HIS A 155 8.00 13.33 4.83
C HIS A 155 9.20 12.69 5.55
N THR A 156 9.63 11.50 5.12
CA THR A 156 10.85 10.81 5.58
C THR A 156 11.46 10.05 4.39
N ARG A 157 12.75 9.66 4.47
CA ARG A 157 13.46 8.93 3.41
C ARG A 157 14.60 8.10 3.98
N TRP A 158 15.02 7.05 3.28
CA TRP A 158 16.09 6.15 3.72
C TRP A 158 17.41 6.82 4.08
N ILE A 159 17.86 7.78 3.26
CA ILE A 159 19.18 8.44 3.42
C ILE A 159 19.18 9.46 4.57
N ARG A 160 18.01 10.01 4.89
CA ARG A 160 17.85 11.02 5.95
C ARG A 160 16.49 10.84 6.62
N PRO A 161 16.37 9.88 7.55
CA PRO A 161 15.11 9.61 8.24
C PRO A 161 14.65 10.82 9.06
N ASN A 162 13.36 11.14 8.99
CA ASN A 162 12.71 12.06 9.91
C ASN A 162 12.17 11.25 11.09
N LEU A 163 13.00 11.11 12.14
CA LEU A 163 12.71 10.22 13.26
C LEU A 163 11.48 10.66 14.08
N GLU A 164 11.20 11.96 14.17
CA GLU A 164 10.00 12.47 14.85
C GLU A 164 8.73 12.07 14.09
N HIS A 165 8.74 12.21 12.75
CA HIS A 165 7.62 11.78 11.90
C HIS A 165 7.41 10.27 11.98
N GLU A 166 8.50 9.50 11.92
CA GLU A 166 8.45 8.04 11.98
C GLU A 166 7.91 7.55 13.33
N ALA A 167 8.35 8.14 14.44
CA ALA A 167 7.86 7.82 15.78
C ALA A 167 6.38 8.18 15.96
N ALA A 168 5.94 9.32 15.41
CA ALA A 168 4.53 9.69 15.42
C ALA A 168 3.67 8.72 14.58
N LEU A 169 4.17 8.25 13.44
CA LEU A 169 3.48 7.29 12.58
C LEU A 169 3.33 5.92 13.26
N THR A 170 4.37 5.41 13.90
CA THR A 170 4.30 4.13 14.63
C THR A 170 3.43 4.23 15.88
N ALA A 171 3.51 5.35 16.63
CA ALA A 171 2.65 5.57 17.79
C ALA A 171 1.16 5.63 17.41
N PHE A 172 0.84 6.23 16.24
CA PHE A 172 -0.52 6.23 15.72
C PHE A 172 -1.01 4.79 15.45
N VAL A 173 -0.19 3.97 14.79
CA VAL A 173 -0.51 2.55 14.53
C VAL A 173 -0.75 1.77 15.82
N GLU A 174 0.10 1.95 16.83
CA GLU A 174 -0.08 1.30 18.14
C GLU A 174 -1.39 1.72 18.79
N THR A 175 -1.69 3.02 18.80
CA THR A 175 -2.88 3.57 19.46
C THR A 175 -4.19 3.09 18.81
N ILE A 176 -4.24 3.00 17.48
CA ILE A 176 -5.47 2.55 16.78
C ILE A 176 -5.68 1.03 16.85
N LEU A 177 -4.65 0.26 17.22
CA LEU A 177 -4.72 -1.19 17.38
C LEU A 177 -4.74 -1.62 18.85
N ASP A 178 -4.70 -0.68 19.79
CA ASP A 178 -4.75 -0.99 21.22
C ASP A 178 -6.14 -1.50 21.63
N GLU A 179 -6.23 -2.78 22.00
CA GLU A 179 -7.49 -3.40 22.41
C GLU A 179 -7.84 -3.11 23.88
N THR A 180 -6.96 -2.42 24.63
CA THR A 180 -7.12 -2.17 26.07
C THR A 180 -7.70 -0.80 26.41
N GLY A 181 -7.74 0.12 25.45
CA GLY A 181 -8.34 1.45 25.60
C GLY A 181 -9.79 1.53 25.14
N ASP A 182 -10.46 2.64 25.47
CA ASP A 182 -11.78 3.00 24.91
C ASP A 182 -11.62 3.35 23.41
N ASN A 183 -11.57 2.34 22.55
CA ASN A 183 -11.47 2.47 21.09
C ASN A 183 -12.82 2.38 20.37
#